data_AF-A0A537N2C0-F1
#
_entry.id   AF-A0A537N2C0-F1
#
_cell.length_a   1.000
_cell.length_b   1.000
_cell.length_c   1.000
_cell.angle_alpha   90.00
_cell.angle_beta   90.00
_cell.angle_gamma   90.00
#
_symmetry.space_group_name_H-M   'P 1'
#
loop_
_entity.id
_entity.type
_entity.pdbx_description
1 polymer ?
#
loop_
_entity_poly.entity_id
_entity_poly.type
_entity_poly.pdbx_seq_one_letter_code
_entity_poly.pdbx_strand_id
1 'polypeptide(L)'
;MKREIVAVIISMATLLAASVGTAHAQNSPAGAGIDAALRGAVERKDVPGVVALLIDRDRVLYQGAFGVSDVSTGRALTADALFRIASMTKAITSAAAMQLIEQGRFGLDDPVEKYLPEFA
;
A
#
# COMPACT_ATOMS: atom_id res chain seq x y z
N MET A 1 15.50 -10.81 44.97
CA MET A 1 14.61 -9.67 44.63
C MET A 1 14.89 -9.02 43.29
N LYS A 2 16.13 -8.68 42.90
CA LYS A 2 16.40 -7.97 41.62
C LYS A 2 16.35 -8.84 40.35
N ARG A 3 16.41 -10.17 40.46
CA ARG A 3 16.39 -11.10 39.32
C ARG A 3 14.99 -11.50 38.87
N GLU A 4 14.00 -11.45 39.77
CA GLU A 4 12.60 -11.78 39.45
C GLU A 4 11.89 -10.63 38.73
N ILE A 5 12.24 -9.38 39.05
CA ILE A 5 11.70 -8.19 38.38
C ILE A 5 12.13 -8.13 36.90
N VAL A 6 13.37 -8.56 36.58
CA VAL A 6 13.87 -8.60 35.20
C VAL A 6 13.17 -9.67 34.37
N ALA A 7 12.82 -10.81 34.97
CA ALA A 7 12.09 -11.89 34.28
C ALA A 7 10.63 -11.51 33.94
N VAL A 8 9.98 -10.72 34.81
CA VAL A 8 8.61 -10.24 34.59
C VAL A 8 8.56 -9.20 33.47
N ILE A 9 9.54 -8.30 33.39
CA ILE A 9 9.59 -7.26 32.34
C ILE A 9 9.87 -7.88 30.96
N ILE A 10 10.70 -8.93 30.89
CA ILE A 10 10.97 -9.64 29.62
C ILE A 10 9.75 -10.46 29.17
N SER A 11 8.97 -11.02 30.09
CA SER A 11 7.73 -11.75 29.75
C SER A 11 6.56 -10.84 29.35
N MET A 12 6.53 -9.60 29.81
CA MET A 12 5.49 -8.63 29.45
C MET A 12 5.76 -7.97 28.10
N ALA A 13 7.01 -7.93 27.64
CA ALA A 13 7.40 -7.44 26.32
C ALA A 13 7.10 -8.44 25.18
N THR A 14 7.10 -9.74 25.46
CA THR A 14 6.78 -10.78 24.46
C THR A 14 5.28 -10.94 24.20
N LEU A 15 4.40 -10.48 25.10
CA LEU A 15 2.95 -10.56 24.89
C LEU A 15 2.37 -9.42 24.03
N LEU A 16 3.09 -8.31 23.85
CA LEU A 16 2.58 -7.14 23.11
C LEU A 16 2.96 -7.13 21.62
N ALA A 17 3.82 -8.05 21.18
CA ALA A 17 4.25 -8.15 19.78
C ALA A 17 3.34 -9.03 18.90
N ALA A 18 2.31 -9.68 19.47
CA ALA A 18 1.45 -10.63 18.76
C ALA A 18 0.17 -10.02 18.16
N SER A 19 -0.05 -8.70 18.27
CA SER A 19 -1.28 -8.04 17.80
C SER A 19 -1.10 -7.01 16.69
N VAL A 20 0.08 -6.92 16.06
CA VAL A 20 0.15 -6.34 14.71
C VAL A 20 -0.44 -7.39 13.80
N GLY A 21 -1.78 -7.39 13.72
CA GLY A 21 -2.51 -8.23 12.79
C GLY A 21 -1.94 -7.99 11.41
N THR A 22 -1.22 -9.00 10.88
CA THR A 22 -1.24 -9.19 9.44
C THR A 22 -2.73 -9.33 9.15
N ALA A 23 -3.32 -8.31 8.54
CA ALA A 23 -4.67 -8.38 8.03
C ALA A 23 -4.63 -9.43 6.93
N HIS A 24 -4.68 -10.70 7.32
CA HIS A 24 -4.84 -11.82 6.43
C HIS A 24 -6.16 -11.57 5.74
N ALA A 25 -6.09 -11.27 4.44
CA ALA A 25 -7.24 -11.20 3.57
C ALA A 25 -8.13 -12.41 3.89
N GLN A 26 -9.36 -12.13 4.32
CA GLN A 26 -10.34 -13.18 4.58
C GLN A 26 -10.61 -13.84 3.23
N ASN A 27 -10.20 -15.10 3.05
CA ASN A 27 -10.44 -15.91 1.85
C ASN A 27 -11.94 -16.07 1.61
N SER A 28 -12.54 -15.04 1.03
CA SER A 28 -13.94 -14.99 0.66
C SER A 28 -14.09 -15.62 -0.73
N PRO A 29 -15.24 -16.21 -1.08
CA PRO A 29 -15.50 -16.75 -2.42
C PRO A 29 -15.24 -15.74 -3.55
N ALA A 30 -15.42 -14.44 -3.27
CA ALA A 30 -15.08 -13.35 -4.18
C ALA A 30 -13.57 -13.30 -4.53
N GLY A 31 -12.69 -13.67 -3.59
CA GLY A 31 -11.24 -13.71 -3.80
C GLY A 31 -10.82 -14.76 -4.83
N ALA A 32 -11.53 -15.89 -4.90
CA ALA A 32 -11.22 -16.94 -5.89
C ALA A 32 -11.43 -16.47 -7.34
N GLY A 33 -12.47 -15.67 -7.58
CA GLY A 33 -12.72 -15.07 -8.90
C GLY A 33 -11.65 -14.04 -9.29
N ILE A 34 -11.22 -13.22 -8.32
CA ILE A 34 -10.14 -12.24 -8.52
C ILE A 34 -8.81 -12.97 -8.81
N ASP A 35 -8.48 -13.99 -8.03
CA ASP A 35 -7.31 -14.84 -8.24
C ASP A 35 -7.28 -15.42 -9.66
N ALA A 36 -8.39 -16.02 -10.11
CA ALA A 36 -8.47 -16.63 -11.43
C ALA A 36 -8.26 -15.60 -12.55
N ALA A 37 -8.86 -14.41 -12.41
CA ALA A 37 -8.71 -13.33 -13.39
C ALA A 37 -7.25 -12.84 -13.47
N LEU A 38 -6.62 -12.60 -12.31
CA LEU A 38 -5.26 -12.09 -12.22
C LEU A 38 -4.20 -13.11 -12.65
N ARG A 39 -4.32 -14.38 -12.21
CA ARG A 39 -3.48 -15.48 -12.72
C ARG A 39 -3.64 -15.63 -14.22
N GLY A 40 -4.87 -15.60 -14.72
CA GLY A 40 -5.14 -15.69 -16.15
C GLY A 40 -4.45 -14.60 -16.97
N ALA A 41 -4.37 -13.36 -16.46
CA ALA A 41 -3.62 -12.29 -17.12
C ALA A 41 -2.11 -12.55 -17.19
N VAL A 42 -1.53 -13.14 -16.14
CA VAL A 42 -0.13 -13.57 -16.13
C VAL A 42 0.09 -14.73 -17.09
N GLU A 43 -0.79 -15.74 -17.08
CA GLU A 43 -0.71 -16.91 -17.97
C GLU A 43 -0.81 -16.54 -19.45
N ARG A 44 -1.68 -15.58 -19.79
CA ARG A 44 -1.78 -15.01 -21.14
C ARG A 44 -0.61 -14.09 -21.52
N LYS A 45 0.27 -13.77 -20.57
CA LYS A 45 1.41 -12.85 -20.73
C LYS A 45 0.99 -11.41 -21.04
N ASP A 46 -0.21 -11.00 -20.61
CA ASP A 46 -0.66 -9.61 -20.69
C ASP A 46 0.21 -8.71 -19.78
N VAL A 47 0.63 -9.27 -18.63
CA VAL A 47 1.56 -8.66 -17.68
C VAL A 47 2.52 -9.73 -17.11
N PRO A 48 3.78 -9.37 -16.75
CA PRO A 48 4.72 -10.32 -16.13
C PRO A 48 4.36 -10.65 -14.67
N GLY A 49 3.67 -9.74 -14.00
CA GLY A 49 3.20 -9.94 -12.64
C GLY A 49 2.25 -8.82 -12.21
N VAL A 50 1.42 -9.11 -11.22
CA VAL A 50 0.38 -8.21 -10.72
C VAL A 50 0.19 -8.40 -9.22
N VAL A 51 0.03 -7.28 -8.51
CA VAL A 51 -0.45 -7.24 -7.13
C VAL A 51 -1.80 -6.53 -7.13
N ALA A 52 -2.76 -7.06 -6.39
CA ALA A 52 -4.07 -6.43 -6.19
C ALA A 52 -4.41 -6.38 -4.71
N LEU A 53 -5.03 -5.26 -4.31
CA LEU A 53 -5.52 -4.99 -2.97
C LEU A 53 -6.93 -4.43 -3.07
N LEU A 54 -7.87 -5.02 -2.32
CA LEU A 54 -9.21 -4.49 -2.13
C LEU A 54 -9.40 -4.23 -0.64
N ILE A 55 -9.82 -3.01 -0.31
CA ILE A 55 -10.04 -2.56 1.06
C ILE A 55 -11.42 -1.89 1.15
N ASP A 56 -12.03 -1.97 2.33
CA ASP A 56 -13.10 -1.05 2.73
C ASP A 56 -12.54 -0.05 3.77
N ARG A 57 -13.43 0.68 4.45
CA ARG A 57 -13.04 1.67 5.47
C ARG A 57 -12.29 1.04 6.65
N ASP A 58 -12.60 -0.21 6.99
CA ASP A 58 -12.24 -0.82 8.26
C ASP A 58 -11.20 -1.93 8.10
N ARG A 59 -11.08 -2.53 6.90
CA ARG A 59 -10.25 -3.72 6.69
C ARG A 59 -9.85 -3.99 5.24
N VAL A 60 -8.82 -4.83 5.11
CA VAL A 60 -8.45 -5.51 3.86
C VAL A 60 -9.45 -6.63 3.58
N LEU A 61 -10.09 -6.56 2.42
CA LEU A 61 -11.03 -7.56 1.92
C LEU A 61 -10.35 -8.61 1.05
N TYR A 62 -9.30 -8.22 0.32
CA TYR A 62 -8.52 -9.11 -0.53
C TYR A 62 -7.11 -8.57 -0.77
N GLN A 63 -6.12 -9.46 -0.80
CA GLN A 63 -4.75 -9.15 -1.24
C GLN A 63 -4.18 -10.35 -1.99
N GLY A 64 -3.63 -10.14 -3.18
CA GLY A 64 -3.06 -11.20 -4.01
C GLY A 64 -1.86 -10.70 -4.82
N ALA A 65 -0.92 -11.60 -5.09
CA ALA A 65 0.26 -11.35 -5.91
C ALA A 65 0.52 -12.55 -6.82
N PHE A 66 0.68 -12.31 -8.13
CA PHE A 66 0.87 -13.34 -9.15
C PHE A 66 1.97 -12.97 -10.13
N GLY A 67 2.69 -13.97 -10.64
CA GLY A 67 3.76 -13.78 -11.61
C GLY A 67 5.10 -13.43 -10.97
N VAL A 68 5.91 -12.66 -11.70
CA VAL A 68 7.29 -12.34 -11.33
C VAL A 68 7.53 -10.83 -11.22
N SER A 69 8.41 -10.45 -10.30
CA SER A 69 8.90 -9.08 -10.15
C SER A 69 10.06 -8.77 -11.10
N ASP A 70 10.69 -9.80 -11.66
CA ASP A 70 11.81 -9.69 -12.59
C ASP A 70 11.74 -10.85 -13.59
N VAL A 71 11.56 -10.51 -14.86
CA VAL A 71 11.41 -11.47 -15.96
C VAL A 71 12.72 -12.18 -16.32
N SER A 72 13.87 -11.57 -16.01
CA SER A 72 15.19 -12.12 -16.33
C SER A 72 15.62 -13.17 -15.31
N THR A 73 15.37 -12.92 -14.03
CA THR A 73 15.72 -13.83 -12.93
C THR A 73 14.59 -14.79 -12.57
N GLY A 74 13.36 -14.53 -13.04
CA GLY A 74 12.18 -15.29 -12.66
C GLY A 74 11.79 -15.08 -11.19
N ARG A 75 12.30 -14.01 -10.55
CA ARG A 75 12.04 -13.75 -9.13
C ARG A 75 10.54 -13.59 -8.89
N ALA A 76 9.99 -14.44 -8.04
CA ALA A 76 8.56 -14.41 -7.70
C ALA A 76 8.14 -13.01 -7.21
N LEU A 77 6.92 -12.61 -7.57
CA LEU A 77 6.33 -11.37 -7.08
C LEU A 77 5.77 -11.56 -5.67
N THR A 78 6.01 -10.59 -4.79
CA THR A 78 5.44 -10.53 -3.45
C THR A 78 4.41 -9.41 -3.34
N ALA A 79 3.51 -9.49 -2.37
CA ALA A 79 2.42 -8.53 -2.21
C ALA A 79 2.87 -7.15 -1.71
N ASP A 80 4.09 -7.03 -1.19
CA ASP A 80 4.75 -5.80 -0.71
C ASP A 80 5.76 -5.23 -1.72
N ALA A 81 5.80 -5.78 -2.94
CA ALA A 81 6.70 -5.32 -3.99
C ALA A 81 6.46 -3.84 -4.34
N LEU A 82 7.55 -3.12 -4.62
CA LEU A 82 7.49 -1.72 -5.04
C LEU A 82 7.30 -1.60 -6.56
N PHE A 83 6.43 -0.69 -6.97
CA PHE A 83 6.14 -0.39 -8.36
C PHE A 83 6.37 1.09 -8.67
N ARG A 84 6.78 1.37 -9.91
CA ARG A 84 6.74 2.72 -10.44
C ARG A 84 5.31 3.07 -10.86
N ILE A 85 4.59 3.80 -10.00
CA ILE A 85 3.14 4.05 -10.16
C ILE A 85 2.76 5.18 -11.14
N ALA A 86 3.74 5.85 -11.73
CA ALA A 86 3.57 6.87 -12.77
C ALA A 86 2.48 7.92 -12.42
N SER A 87 1.50 8.13 -13.29
CA SER A 87 0.46 9.15 -13.09
C SER A 87 -0.39 8.97 -11.84
N MET A 88 -0.40 7.80 -11.20
CA MET A 88 -1.09 7.61 -9.92
C MET A 88 -0.53 8.52 -8.81
N THR A 89 0.72 9.00 -8.94
CA THR A 89 1.30 9.99 -8.04
C THR A 89 0.47 11.29 -7.95
N LYS A 90 -0.27 11.66 -9.01
CA LYS A 90 -1.09 12.88 -9.02
C LYS A 90 -2.12 12.90 -7.90
N ALA A 91 -2.76 11.77 -7.59
CA ALA A 91 -3.74 11.70 -6.51
C ALA A 91 -3.11 12.08 -5.15
N ILE A 92 -1.87 11.64 -4.91
CA ILE A 92 -1.11 11.94 -3.68
C ILE A 92 -0.76 13.44 -3.65
N THR A 93 -0.20 13.97 -4.73
CA THR A 93 0.19 15.39 -4.82
C THR A 93 -1.03 16.32 -4.70
N SER A 94 -2.14 15.98 -5.35
CA SER A 94 -3.38 16.75 -5.24
C SER A 94 -3.94 16.73 -3.83
N ALA A 95 -3.94 15.59 -3.13
CA ALA A 95 -4.37 15.53 -1.74
C ALA A 95 -3.49 16.42 -0.84
N ALA A 96 -2.17 16.39 -1.01
CA ALA A 96 -1.25 17.27 -0.28
C ALA A 96 -1.52 18.76 -0.58
N ALA A 97 -1.78 19.11 -1.84
CA ALA A 97 -2.15 20.47 -2.23
C ALA A 97 -3.46 20.93 -1.57
N MET A 98 -4.48 20.07 -1.51
CA MET A 98 -5.75 20.38 -0.84
C MET A 98 -5.57 20.59 0.67
N GLN A 99 -4.73 19.80 1.33
CA GLN A 99 -4.40 20.03 2.74
C GLN A 99 -3.75 21.40 2.97
N LEU A 100 -2.88 21.86 2.05
CA LEU A 100 -2.28 23.18 2.13
C LEU A 100 -3.30 24.30 1.92
N ILE A 101 -4.31 24.08 1.06
CA ILE A 101 -5.44 25.00 0.88
C ILE A 101 -6.31 25.09 2.14
N GLU A 102 -6.65 23.96 2.77
CA GLU A 102 -7.37 23.93 4.04
C GLU A 102 -6.61 24.66 5.17
N GLN A 103 -5.28 24.61 5.14
CA GLN A 103 -4.39 25.33 6.05
C GLN A 103 -4.22 26.82 5.70
N GLY A 104 -4.86 27.32 4.63
CA GLY A 104 -4.75 28.71 4.19
C GLY A 104 -3.38 29.10 3.64
N ARG A 105 -2.57 28.12 3.18
CA ARG A 105 -1.21 28.38 2.65
C ARG A 105 -1.23 28.97 1.24
N PHE A 106 -2.23 28.60 0.45
CA PHE A 106 -2.61 29.25 -0.81
C PHE A 106 -4.09 29.00 -1.08
N GLY A 107 -4.68 29.76 -2.02
CA GLY A 107 -6.06 29.59 -2.49
C GLY A 107 -6.13 28.73 -3.74
N LEU A 108 -7.26 28.05 -3.94
CA LEU A 108 -7.51 27.23 -5.13
C LEU A 108 -7.52 28.07 -6.42
N ASP A 109 -8.06 29.27 -6.33
CA ASP A 109 -8.22 30.22 -7.44
C ASP A 109 -7.11 31.29 -7.46
N ASP A 110 -6.10 31.17 -6.60
CA ASP A 110 -4.97 32.08 -6.67
C ASP A 110 -4.19 31.87 -7.98
N PRO A 111 -3.81 32.94 -8.69
CA PRO A 111 -3.02 32.82 -9.89
C PRO A 111 -1.63 32.24 -9.58
N VAL A 112 -1.07 31.45 -10.50
CA VAL A 112 0.22 30.78 -10.28
C VAL A 112 1.35 31.80 -10.10
N GLU A 113 1.32 32.91 -10.84
CA GLU A 113 2.34 33.96 -10.76
C GLU A 113 2.44 34.63 -9.37
N LYS A 114 1.41 34.48 -8.52
CA LYS A 114 1.46 34.91 -7.10
C LYS A 114 2.53 34.15 -6.30
N TYR A 115 2.81 32.90 -6.69
CA TYR A 115 3.74 32.00 -6.00
C TYR A 115 5.02 31.73 -6.79
N LEU A 116 4.93 31.77 -8.12
CA LEU A 116 6.02 31.53 -9.05
C LEU A 116 6.07 32.66 -10.08
N PRO A 117 6.72 33.80 -9.77
CA PRO A 117 6.72 35.00 -10.61
C PRO A 117 7.24 34.79 -12.04
N GLU A 118 8.01 33.73 -12.29
CA GLU A 118 8.49 33.32 -13.61
C GLU A 118 7.38 32.87 -14.59
N PHE A 119 6.14 32.72 -14.12
CA PHE A 119 4.97 32.40 -14.94
C PHE A 119 4.18 33.61 -15.46
N ALA A 120 4.65 34.84 -15.17
CA ALA A 120 4.02 36.10 -15.60
C ALA A 120 4.34 36.50 -17.05
#